data_AF-A0A850R4L6-F1
#
_entry.id   AF-A0A850R4L6-F1
#
_cell.length_a   1.000
_cell.length_b   1.000
_cell.length_c   1.000
_cell.angle_alpha   90.00
_cell.angle_beta   90.00
_cell.angle_gamma   90.00
#
_symmetry.space_group_name_H-M   'P 1'
#
loop_
_entity.id
_entity.type
_entity.pdbx_description
1 polymer ?
#
loop_
_entity_poly.entity_id
_entity_poly.type
_entity_poly.pdbx_seq_one_letter_code
_entity_poly.pdbx_strand_id
1 'polypeptide(L)' 'MFNYTLYENLLEEIEIPRVGITSRPLYQGDKVRAVIFGFAENEEMTEHTASSPAIVQV' A
#
# COMPACT_ATOMS: atom_id res chain seq x y z
N MET A 1 3.90 -21.26 16.92
CA MET A 1 2.82 -20.25 16.89
C MET A 1 3.12 -19.33 15.72
N PHE A 2 2.21 -19.19 14.76
CA PHE A 2 2.43 -18.33 13.60
C PHE A 2 2.19 -16.88 14.02
N ASN A 3 3.15 -16.00 13.71
CA ASN A 3 2.98 -14.56 13.90
C ASN A 3 2.44 -13.98 12.59
N TYR A 4 1.31 -13.29 12.67
CA TYR A 4 0.71 -12.60 11.53
C TYR A 4 0.15 -11.26 11.99
N THR A 5 0.05 -10.33 11.05
CA THR A 5 -0.61 -9.05 11.24
C THR A 5 -1.89 -9.05 10.43
N LEU A 6 -3.02 -8.79 11.09
CA LEU A 6 -4.34 -8.72 10.48
C LEU A 6 -4.76 -7.25 10.38
N TYR A 7 -5.18 -6.85 9.19
CA TYR A 7 -5.89 -5.60 8.95
C TYR A 7 -7.32 -5.98 8.55
N GLU A 8 -8.28 -5.75 9.44
CA GLU A 8 -9.69 -6.11 9.18
C GLU A 8 -10.30 -5.25 8.07
N ASN A 9 -9.87 -3.99 7.98
CA ASN A 9 -10.32 -3.04 6.99
C ASN A 9 -9.15 -2.17 6.50
N LEU A 10 -8.72 -2.37 5.26
CA LEU A 10 -7.63 -1.58 4.67
C LEU A 10 -7.99 -0.10 4.46
N LEU A 11 -9.28 0.23 4.33
CA LEU A 11 -9.72 1.63 4.18
C LEU A 11 -9.56 2.45 5.47
N GLU A 12 -9.56 1.80 6.63
CA GLU A 12 -9.28 2.47 7.90
C GLU A 12 -7.79 2.80 8.06
N GLU A 13 -6.94 2.17 7.24
CA GLU A 13 -5.50 2.36 7.26
C GLU A 13 -4.99 3.40 6.26
N ILE A 14 -5.85 4.11 5.53
CA ILE A 14 -5.39 5.17 4.64
C ILE A 14 -6.47 6.22 4.43
N GLU A 15 -6.05 7.48 4.42
CA GLU A 15 -6.89 8.58 3.95
C GLU A 15 -6.75 8.69 2.43
N ILE A 16 -7.87 8.59 1.70
CA ILE A 16 -7.89 8.83 0.27
C ILE A 16 -7.91 10.34 0.03
N PRO A 17 -6.89 10.91 -0.64
CA PRO A 17 -6.81 12.34 -0.83
C PRO A 17 -7.88 12.79 -1.85
N ARG A 18 -8.25 14.07 -1.82
CA ARG A 18 -9.15 14.66 -2.83
C ARG A 18 -8.48 14.85 -4.19
N VAL A 19 -7.14 14.96 -4.22
CA VAL A 19 -6.30 15.13 -5.41
C VAL A 19 -4.97 14.41 -5.15
N GLY A 20 -4.42 13.72 -6.15
CA GLY A 20 -3.15 13.01 -6.06
C GLY A 20 -3.23 11.61 -5.44
N ILE A 21 -2.05 11.08 -5.07
CA ILE A 21 -1.87 9.73 -4.53
C ILE A 21 -1.27 9.84 -3.13
N THR A 22 -1.85 9.12 -2.17
CA THR A 22 -1.27 8.92 -0.84
C THR A 22 -0.60 7.55 -0.78
N SER A 23 0.56 7.46 -0.15
CA SER A 23 1.27 6.21 0.10
C SER A 23 1.57 6.08 1.58
N ARG A 24 1.14 4.98 2.21
CA ARG A 24 1.40 4.71 3.63
C ARG A 24 2.02 3.32 3.81
N PRO A 25 3.15 3.20 4.53
CA PRO A 25 3.63 1.89 4.96
C PRO A 25 2.59 1.25 5.89
N LEU A 26 2.11 0.06 5.55
CA LEU A 26 1.23 -0.73 6.42
C LEU A 26 2.05 -1.61 7.35
N TYR A 27 2.99 -2.36 6.78
CA TYR A 27 3.75 -3.35 7.51
C TYR A 27 5.23 -3.33 7.12
N GLN A 28 6.08 -3.46 8.12
CA GLN A 28 7.52 -3.62 7.94
C GLN A 28 7.98 -4.86 8.69
N GLY A 29 8.27 -5.92 7.95
CA GLY A 29 8.93 -7.11 8.48
C GLY A 29 10.34 -7.26 7.92
N ASP A 30 11.01 -8.34 8.33
CA ASP A 30 12.40 -8.62 7.93
C ASP A 30 12.56 -8.94 6.44
N LYS A 31 11.51 -9.51 5.82
CA LYS A 31 11.56 -10.00 4.43
C LYS A 31 10.61 -9.27 3.47
N VAL A 32 9.62 -8.56 4.01
CA VAL A 32 8.59 -7.91 3.21
C VAL A 32 8.22 -6.58 3.83
N ARG A 33 8.02 -5.59 2.95
CA ARG A 33 7.43 -4.31 3.28
C ARG A 33 6.11 -4.20 2.51
N ALA A 34 5.01 -3.99 3.23
CA ALA A 34 3.71 -3.72 2.64
C ALA A 34 3.44 -2.22 2.67
N VAL A 35 3.01 -1.68 1.54
CA VAL A 35 2.65 -0.28 1.37
C VAL A 35 1.27 -0.24 0.73
N ILE A 36 0.37 0.56 1.28
CA ILE A 36 -0.93 0.84 0.68
C ILE A 36 -0.88 2.16 -0.07
N PHE A 37 -1.57 2.21 -1.20
CA PHE A 37 -1.71 3.40 -2.02
C PHE A 37 -3.18 3.78 -2.10
N GLY A 38 -3.47 5.06 -1.88
CA GLY A 38 -4.79 5.66 -1.98
C GLY A 38 -4.80 6.65 -3.13
N PHE A 39 -5.69 6.46 -4.09
CA PHE A 39 -5.78 7.24 -5.31
C PHE A 39 -7.02 8.13 -5.27
N ALA A 40 -6.86 9.43 -5.51
CA ALA A 40 -8.00 10.27 -5.80
C ALA A 40 -8.66 9.86 -7.12
N GLU A 41 -9.88 10.36 -7.36
CA GLU A 41 -10.61 10.06 -8.59
C GLU A 41 -9.80 10.46 -9.83
N ASN A 42 -9.67 9.54 -10.80
CA ASN A 42 -8.90 9.69 -12.04
C ASN A 42 -7.38 9.86 -11.87
N GLU A 43 -6.84 9.67 -10.66
CA GLU A 43 -5.38 9.60 -10.46
C GLU A 43 -4.85 8.21 -10.83
N GLU A 44 -3.69 8.19 -11.46
CA GLU A 44 -3.03 6.97 -11.90
C GLU A 44 -1.55 6.98 -11.47
N MET A 45 -1.06 5.82 -11.07
CA MET A 45 0.35 5.61 -10.79
C MET A 45 1.00 5.07 -12.05
N THR A 46 1.83 5.90 -12.71
CA THR A 46 2.46 5.59 -14.00
C THR A 46 3.52 4.49 -13.87
N GLU A 47 4.39 4.30 -14.86
CA GLU A 47 5.48 3.33 -14.74
C GLU A 47 6.35 3.63 -13.51
N HIS A 48 6.47 2.65 -12.61
CA HIS A 48 7.38 2.69 -11.47
C HIS A 48 8.29 1.48 -11.47
N THR A 49 9.56 1.74 -11.14
CA THR A 49 10.56 0.69 -10.97
C THR A 49 10.74 0.38 -9.49
N ALA A 50 10.53 -0.87 -9.12
CA ALA A 50 10.95 -1.38 -7.81
C ALA A 50 12.38 -1.93 -7.91
N SER A 51 13.22 -1.64 -6.92
CA SER A 51 14.58 -2.20 -6.82
C SER A 51 14.60 -3.68 -6.41
N SER A 52 13.43 -4.25 -6.12
CA SER A 52 13.22 -5.61 -5.67
C SER A 52 11.94 -6.18 -6.29
N PRO A 53 11.77 -7.51 -6.35
CA PRO A 53 10.50 -8.12 -6.76
C PRO A 53 9.33 -7.52 -5.96
N ALA A 54 8.26 -7.16 -6.67
CA ALA A 54 7.07 -6.56 -6.08
C ALA A 54 5.83 -7.35 -6.53
N ILE A 55 4.84 -7.40 -5.64
CA ILE A 55 3.51 -7.93 -5.92
C ILE A 55 2.55 -6.76 -5.74
N VAL A 56 1.67 -6.55 -6.72
CA VAL A 56 0.62 -5.54 -6.67
C VAL A 56 -0.72 -6.27 -6.55
N GLN A 57 -1.53 -5.84 -5.60
CA GLN A 57 -2.90 -6.29 -5.40
C GLN A 57 -3.82 -5.07 -5.49
N VAL A 58 -4.90 -5.20 -6.26
CA VAL A 58 -5.92 -4.16 -6.49
C VAL A 58 -7.28 -4.70 -6.05
#